data_AF-A0A482Z9Y0-F1
#
_entry.id   AF-A0A482Z9Y0-F1
#
_cell.length_a   1.000
_cell.length_b   1.000
_cell.length_c   1.000
_cell.angle_alpha   90.00
_cell.angle_beta   90.00
_cell.angle_gamma   90.00
#
_symmetry.space_group_name_H-M   'P 1'
#
loop_
_entity.id
_entity.type
_entity.pdbx_description
1 polymer ?
#
loop_
_entity_poly.entity_id
_entity_poly.type
_entity_poly.pdbx_seq_one_letter_code
_entity_poly.pdbx_strand_id
1 'polypeptide(L)' 'QASVAAKQQGMSVIGLMGGDGGRLKSQVDMPIVIPSKTTARIQEAHQLIYHWWCEMVDEVEND' A
#
# COMPACT_ATOMS: atom_id res chain seq x y z
N GLN A 1 11.09 -2.50 9.11
CA GLN A 1 12.23 -3.36 8.72
C GLN A 1 11.89 -4.18 7.48
N ALA A 2 10.67 -4.72 7.34
CA ALA A 2 10.24 -5.42 6.12
C ALA A 2 10.46 -4.62 4.82
N SER A 3 10.04 -3.34 4.77
CA SER A 3 10.27 -2.45 3.62
C SER A 3 11.75 -2.34 3.24
N VAL A 4 12.62 -2.11 4.22
CA VAL A 4 14.08 -2.02 4.01
C VAL A 4 14.66 -3.34 3.51
N ALA A 5 14.26 -4.47 4.10
CA ALA A 5 14.72 -5.79 3.68
C ALA A 5 14.28 -6.13 2.24
N ALA A 6 13.03 -5.81 1.87
CA ALA A 6 12.53 -5.98 0.50
C ALA A 6 13.35 -5.15 -0.49
N LYS A 7 13.66 -3.88 -0.15
CA LYS A 7 14.51 -3.03 -1.00
C LYS A 7 15.94 -3.55 -1.13
N GLN A 8 16.51 -4.14 -0.07
CA GLN A 8 17.83 -4.79 -0.13
C GLN A 8 17.83 -6.01 -1.06
N GLN A 9 16.67 -6.63 -1.30
CA GLN A 9 16.49 -7.73 -2.26
C GLN A 9 16.11 -7.24 -3.66
N GLY A 10 16.12 -5.92 -3.92
CA GLY A 10 15.74 -5.36 -5.21
C GLY A 10 14.24 -5.41 -5.51
N MET A 11 13.39 -5.66 -4.51
CA MET A 11 11.94 -5.66 -4.69
C MET A 11 11.39 -4.22 -4.69
N SER A 12 10.39 -3.97 -5.53
CA SER A 12 9.56 -2.76 -5.44
C SER A 12 8.60 -2.86 -4.27
N VAL A 13 8.42 -1.77 -3.52
CA VAL A 13 7.57 -1.74 -2.33
C VAL A 13 6.47 -0.69 -2.49
N ILE A 14 5.21 -1.15 -2.47
CA ILE A 14 4.02 -0.31 -2.37
C ILE A 14 3.60 -0.29 -0.89
N GLY A 15 3.47 0.90 -0.30
CA GLY A 15 3.13 1.06 1.11
C GLY A 15 1.73 1.60 1.32
N LEU A 16 0.84 0.81 1.92
CA LEU A 16 -0.47 1.27 2.40
C LEU A 16 -0.34 1.86 3.81
N MET A 17 -0.67 3.14 3.98
CA MET A 17 -0.57 3.85 5.26
C MET A 17 -1.68 4.90 5.39
N GLY A 18 -1.75 5.58 6.53
CA GLY A 18 -2.71 6.65 6.78
C GLY A 18 -2.08 7.83 7.53
N GLY A 19 -2.86 8.88 7.74
CA GLY A 19 -2.40 10.11 8.39
C GLY A 19 -1.38 10.85 7.53
N ASP A 20 -0.17 11.03 8.04
CA ASP A 20 0.96 11.64 7.32
C ASP A 20 1.86 10.60 6.62
N GLY A 21 1.57 9.31 6.81
CA GLY A 21 2.34 8.17 6.33
C GLY A 21 3.54 7.78 7.21
N GLY A 22 3.83 8.58 8.25
CA GLY A 22 4.89 8.33 9.21
C GLY A 22 6.24 7.98 8.59
N ARG A 23 6.99 7.11 9.29
CA ARG A 23 8.34 6.68 8.86
C ARG A 23 8.34 5.80 7.62
N LEU A 24 7.21 5.14 7.31
CA LEU A 24 7.14 4.20 6.19
C LEU A 24 7.14 4.93 4.84
N LYS A 25 6.57 6.14 4.78
CA LYS A 25 6.45 6.95 3.56
C LYS A 25 7.78 7.15 2.81
N SER A 26 8.89 7.30 3.52
CA SER A 26 10.23 7.46 2.92
C SER A 26 10.97 6.15 2.65
N GLN A 27 10.39 5.01 3.01
CA GLN A 27 11.01 3.68 2.90
C GLN A 27 10.40 2.82 1.78
N VAL A 28 9.42 3.35 1.06
CA VAL A 28 8.68 2.64 0.00
C VAL A 28 8.81 3.41 -1.31
N ASP A 29 8.62 2.73 -2.43
CA ASP A 29 8.71 3.32 -3.76
C ASP A 29 7.40 4.01 -4.14
N MET A 30 6.27 3.43 -3.70
CA MET A 30 4.93 3.97 -3.94
C MET A 30 4.15 4.11 -2.62
N PRO A 31 4.19 5.30 -1.99
CA PRO A 31 3.46 5.55 -0.76
C PRO A 31 1.99 5.91 -1.05
N ILE A 32 1.07 5.08 -0.59
CA ILE A 32 -0.38 5.34 -0.63
C ILE A 32 -0.83 5.75 0.77
N VAL A 33 -1.04 7.05 0.95
CA VAL A 33 -1.39 7.65 2.24
C VAL A 33 -2.87 8.02 2.25
N ILE A 34 -3.67 7.30 3.04
CA ILE A 34 -5.08 7.63 3.24
C ILE A 34 -5.18 8.91 4.09
N PRO A 35 -5.86 9.97 3.62
CA PRO A 35 -5.92 11.27 4.30
C PRO A 35 -6.92 11.26 5.47
N SER A 36 -6.69 10.37 6.43
CA SER A 36 -7.49 10.22 7.64
C SER A 36 -6.58 9.96 8.83
N LYS A 37 -6.99 10.39 10.02
CA LYS A 37 -6.34 10.03 11.30
C LYS A 37 -7.10 8.92 12.03
N THR A 38 -8.27 8.51 11.52
CA THR A 38 -9.10 7.48 12.13
C THR A 38 -8.71 6.12 11.58
N THR A 39 -8.13 5.26 12.41
CA THR A 39 -7.65 3.93 12.02
C THR A 39 -8.70 3.09 11.29
N ALA A 40 -9.95 3.09 11.77
CA ALA A 40 -11.05 2.36 11.10
C ALA A 40 -11.27 2.82 9.65
N ARG A 41 -11.29 4.14 9.41
CA ARG A 41 -11.45 4.71 8.06
C ARG A 41 -10.24 4.40 7.17
N ILE A 42 -9.04 4.38 7.75
CA ILE A 42 -7.81 4.00 7.02
C ILE A 42 -7.91 2.53 6.58
N GLN A 43 -8.31 1.63 7.48
CA GLN A 43 -8.43 0.20 7.19
C GLN A 43 -9.51 -0.10 6.16
N GLU A 44 -10.67 0.57 6.22
CA GLU A 44 -11.72 0.44 5.20
C GLU A 44 -11.21 0.84 3.80
N ALA A 45 -10.47 1.95 3.70
CA ALA A 45 -9.87 2.37 2.44
C ALA A 45 -8.79 1.39 1.95
N HIS A 46 -7.97 0.84 2.86
CA HIS A 46 -7.00 -0.21 2.50
C HIS A 46 -7.69 -1.46 1.97
N GLN A 47 -8.80 -1.88 2.57
CA GLN A 47 -9.57 -3.03 2.13
C GLN A 47 -10.16 -2.81 0.73
N LEU A 48 -10.70 -1.61 0.46
CA LEU A 48 -11.18 -1.25 -0.88
C LEU A 48 -10.06 -1.30 -1.91
N ILE A 49 -8.90 -0.70 -1.63
CA ILE A 49 -7.75 -0.68 -2.53
C ILE A 49 -7.27 -2.11 -2.82
N TYR A 50 -7.15 -2.94 -1.79
CA TYR A 50 -6.77 -4.33 -1.92
C TYR A 50 -7.72 -5.10 -2.85
N HIS A 51 -9.04 -4.97 -2.63
CA HIS A 51 -10.02 -5.66 -3.47
C HIS A 51 -10.03 -5.17 -4.91
N TRP A 52 -9.88 -3.86 -5.11
CA TRP A 52 -9.79 -3.29 -6.46
C TRP A 52 -8.53 -3.77 -7.21
N TRP A 53 -7.40 -3.93 -6.51
CA TRP A 53 -6.22 -4.54 -7.12
C TRP A 53 -6.42 -6.00 -7.48
N CYS A 54 -7.09 -6.79 -6.62
CA CYS A 54 -7.42 -8.17 -6.97
C CYS A 54 -8.27 -8.22 -8.25
N GLU A 55 -9.34 -7.44 -8.32
CA GLU A 55 -10.19 -7.35 -9.52
C GLU A 55 -9.39 -6.96 -10.76
N MET A 56 -8.50 -5.95 -10.64
CA MET A 56 -7.71 -5.50 -11.78
C MET A 56 -6.67 -6.52 -12.25
N VAL A 57 -6.07 -7.28 -11.33
CA VAL A 57 -5.15 -8.36 -11.69
C VAL A 57 -5.92 -9.49 -12.37
N ASP A 58 -7.08 -9.87 -11.83
CA ASP A 58 -7.93 -10.90 -12.43
C ASP A 58 -8.39 -10.50 -13.84
N GLU A 59 -8.77 -9.24 -14.07
CA GLU A 59 -9.14 -8.75 -15.40
C GLU A 59 -7.97 -8.84 -16.40
N VAL A 60 -6.76 -8.45 -16.00
CA VAL A 60 -5.57 -8.50 -16.86
C VAL A 60 -5.15 -9.93 -17.22
N GLU A 61 -5.38 -10.91 -16.33
CA GLU A 61 -5.07 -12.32 -16.60
C GLU A 61 -6.09 -13.00 -17.54
N ASN A 62 -7.27 -12.41 -17.73
CA ASN A 62 -8.35 -12.97 -18.54
C ASN A 62 -8.47 -12.38 -19.96
N ASP A 63 -7.57 -11.47 -20.35
CA ASP A 63 -7.37 -10.94 -21.71
C ASP A 63 -6.17 -11.59 -22.43
#